data_AF-A0A015IWS9-F1
#
_entry.id   AF-A0A015IWS9-F1
#
_cell.length_a   1.000
_cell.length_b   1.000
_cell.length_c   1.000
_cell.angle_alpha   90.00
_cell.angle_beta   90.00
_cell.angle_gamma   90.00
#
_symmetry.space_group_name_H-M   'P 1'
#
loop_
_entity.id
_entity.type
_entity.pdbx_description
1 polymer ?
#
loop_
_entity_poly.entity_id
_entity_poly.type
_entity_poly.pdbx_seq_one_letter_code
_entity_poly.pdbx_strand_id
1 'polypeptide(L)'
;MKKLDNYLAIHWRIENSNIKLLSKCSTSLVSWIKNFTLEHKIDNIYFATDYPLHGNYDKAQSASFYNIREEHHQAIRTLNSTIKLNTWISLNALDDLKNDYDEKIKWELEGSGVQGILDKLVLINADWFVSGPRGCARIQSRFTRRIKNAREKLINSGNTKIKNISTVWSLI
;
A
#
# COMPACT_ATOMS: atom_id res chain seq x y z
N MET A 1 3.51 -7.60 16.23
CA MET A 1 2.70 -7.37 15.00
C MET A 1 1.66 -8.47 14.82
N LYS A 2 0.37 -8.14 14.61
CA LYS A 2 -0.65 -9.14 14.24
C LYS A 2 -0.23 -9.82 12.94
N LYS A 3 -0.18 -11.16 12.94
CA LYS A 3 0.15 -11.93 11.75
C LYS A 3 -1.01 -11.82 10.75
N LEU A 4 -0.73 -11.26 9.57
CA LEU A 4 -1.67 -11.27 8.45
C LEU A 4 -1.57 -12.63 7.76
N ASP A 5 -2.57 -13.48 7.97
CA ASP A 5 -2.75 -14.74 7.23
C ASP A 5 -3.85 -14.54 6.17
N ASN A 6 -3.62 -15.08 4.97
CA ASN A 6 -4.45 -14.89 3.76
C ASN A 6 -4.85 -13.43 3.52
N TYR A 7 -3.92 -12.61 3.01
CA TYR A 7 -4.17 -11.18 2.82
C TYR A 7 -3.85 -10.67 1.42
N LEU A 8 -4.62 -9.65 1.03
CA LEU A 8 -4.43 -8.86 -0.18
C LEU A 8 -3.59 -7.63 0.17
N ALA A 9 -2.46 -7.49 -0.50
CA ALA A 9 -1.61 -6.32 -0.39
C ALA A 9 -1.76 -5.42 -1.62
N ILE A 10 -2.04 -4.15 -1.39
CA ILE A 10 -2.28 -3.16 -2.44
C ILE A 10 -1.23 -2.07 -2.31
N HIS A 11 -0.55 -1.75 -3.41
CA HIS A 11 0.34 -0.59 -3.48
C HIS A 11 -0.23 0.46 -4.43
N TRP A 12 -0.56 1.62 -3.88
CA TRP A 12 -1.01 2.78 -4.63
C TRP A 12 -0.10 3.99 -4.37
N ARG A 13 0.83 4.21 -5.30
CA ARG A 13 1.67 5.43 -5.35
C ARG A 13 0.87 6.57 -5.98
N ILE A 14 0.17 7.35 -5.16
CA ILE A 14 -0.82 8.34 -5.58
C ILE A 14 -0.17 9.63 -6.12
N GLU A 15 1.04 9.98 -5.68
CA GLU A 15 1.79 11.19 -6.10
C GLU A 15 1.87 11.36 -7.62
N ASN A 16 1.94 10.25 -8.35
CA ASN A 16 2.14 10.24 -9.80
C ASN A 16 0.84 9.93 -10.56
N SER A 17 -0.30 10.04 -9.90
CA SER A 17 -1.61 9.85 -10.53
C SER A 17 -1.99 11.08 -11.34
N ASN A 18 -2.79 10.86 -12.38
CA ASN A 18 -3.51 11.95 -13.01
C ASN A 18 -4.60 12.40 -12.04
N ILE A 19 -4.47 13.63 -11.52
CA ILE A 19 -5.40 14.24 -10.57
C ILE A 19 -6.85 14.15 -11.05
N LYS A 20 -7.10 14.36 -12.35
CA LYS A 20 -8.45 14.30 -12.95
C LYS A 20 -9.06 12.89 -12.91
N LEU A 21 -8.25 11.85 -12.75
CA LEU A 21 -8.70 10.47 -12.70
C LEU A 21 -8.86 9.95 -11.27
N LEU A 22 -8.39 10.66 -10.23
CA LEU A 22 -8.32 10.14 -8.85
C LEU A 22 -9.67 9.66 -8.30
N SER A 23 -10.76 10.36 -8.61
CA SER A 23 -12.12 9.94 -8.27
C SER A 23 -12.49 8.61 -8.96
N LYS A 24 -12.21 8.48 -10.26
CA LYS A 24 -12.40 7.22 -10.99
C LYS A 24 -11.49 6.10 -10.46
N CYS A 25 -10.24 6.42 -10.15
CA CYS A 25 -9.25 5.46 -9.63
C CYS A 25 -9.69 4.86 -8.30
N SER A 26 -10.16 5.70 -7.36
CA SER A 26 -10.60 5.24 -6.04
C SER A 26 -11.88 4.40 -6.11
N THR A 27 -12.88 4.86 -6.87
CA THR A 27 -14.14 4.11 -7.06
C THR A 27 -13.93 2.77 -7.77
N SER A 28 -13.10 2.75 -8.82
CA SER A 28 -12.70 1.52 -9.51
C SER A 28 -11.95 0.56 -8.58
N LEU A 29 -11.01 1.08 -7.78
CA LEU A 29 -10.26 0.27 -6.81
C LEU A 29 -11.19 -0.33 -5.75
N VAL A 30 -12.14 0.45 -5.20
CA VAL A 30 -13.15 -0.05 -4.24
C VAL A 30 -13.94 -1.20 -4.84
N SER A 31 -14.47 -1.04 -6.05
CA SER A 31 -15.25 -2.09 -6.71
C SER A 31 -14.39 -3.32 -7.01
N TRP A 32 -13.14 -3.13 -7.45
CA TRP A 32 -12.22 -4.21 -7.71
C TRP A 32 -11.89 -5.00 -6.45
N ILE A 33 -11.60 -4.31 -5.33
CA ILE A 33 -11.34 -4.94 -4.04
C ILE A 33 -12.54 -5.78 -3.59
N LYS A 34 -13.76 -5.24 -3.66
CA LYS A 34 -14.97 -5.96 -3.24
C LYS A 34 -15.15 -7.26 -4.01
N ASN A 35 -15.00 -7.22 -5.33
CA ASN A 35 -15.15 -8.41 -6.17
C ASN A 35 -14.04 -9.44 -5.87
N PHE A 36 -12.79 -8.98 -5.82
CA PHE A 36 -11.63 -9.85 -5.61
C PHE A 36 -11.65 -10.52 -4.22
N THR A 37 -11.96 -9.76 -3.18
CA THR A 37 -12.01 -10.27 -1.80
C THR A 37 -13.15 -11.26 -1.59
N LEU A 38 -14.30 -11.05 -2.24
CA LEU A 38 -15.42 -11.99 -2.24
C LEU A 38 -15.05 -13.31 -2.93
N GLU A 39 -14.44 -13.24 -4.12
CA GLU A 39 -14.04 -14.42 -4.90
C GLU A 39 -12.99 -15.27 -4.15
N HIS A 40 -12.00 -14.62 -3.56
CA HIS A 40 -10.86 -15.28 -2.92
C HIS A 40 -11.00 -15.45 -1.40
N LYS A 41 -12.14 -15.06 -0.80
CA LYS A 41 -12.41 -15.12 0.66
C LYS A 41 -11.29 -14.46 1.48
N ILE A 42 -10.98 -13.20 1.16
CA ILE A 42 -9.92 -12.42 1.78
C ILE A 42 -10.52 -11.31 2.63
N ASP A 43 -10.31 -11.37 3.95
CA ASP A 43 -10.77 -10.32 4.87
C ASP A 43 -9.68 -9.30 5.22
N ASN A 44 -8.41 -9.72 5.08
CA ASN A 44 -7.26 -8.91 5.45
C ASN A 44 -6.73 -8.15 4.23
N ILE A 45 -6.82 -6.82 4.26
CA ILE A 45 -6.29 -5.97 3.20
C ILE A 45 -5.21 -5.08 3.80
N TYR A 46 -4.02 -5.10 3.21
CA TYR A 46 -2.92 -4.19 3.53
C TYR A 46 -2.77 -3.14 2.43
N PHE A 47 -2.70 -1.87 2.80
CA PHE A 47 -2.60 -0.74 1.88
C PHE A 47 -1.30 0.03 2.11
N ALA A 48 -0.42 -0.02 1.11
CA ALA A 48 0.80 0.76 1.04
C ALA A 48 0.61 1.95 0.09
N THR A 49 0.90 3.15 0.57
CA THR A 49 0.76 4.39 -0.20
C THR A 49 1.80 5.42 0.22
N ASP A 50 2.11 6.34 -0.68
CA ASP A 50 2.90 7.54 -0.41
C ASP A 50 2.06 8.71 0.17
N TYR A 51 0.73 8.57 0.22
CA TYR A 51 -0.18 9.53 0.84
C TYR A 51 0.01 9.63 2.38
N PRO A 52 -0.12 10.82 3.00
CA PRO A 52 -0.02 10.98 4.46
C PRO A 52 -1.05 10.15 5.24
N LEU A 53 -0.57 9.23 6.08
CA LEU A 53 -1.44 8.36 6.88
C LEU A 53 -1.65 8.87 8.33
N HIS A 54 -0.83 9.81 8.81
CA HIS A 54 -0.83 10.26 10.22
C HIS A 54 -1.88 11.33 10.58
N GLY A 55 -2.92 11.52 9.77
CA GLY A 55 -3.93 12.58 9.99
C GLY A 55 -3.41 14.01 9.79
N ASN A 56 -2.10 14.23 9.87
CA ASN A 56 -1.45 15.44 9.38
C ASN A 56 -1.25 15.34 7.86
N TYR A 57 -2.08 16.07 7.13
CA TYR A 57 -2.12 16.07 5.66
C TYR A 57 -0.86 16.65 5.01
N ASP A 58 0.03 17.27 5.77
CA ASP A 58 1.25 17.91 5.27
C ASP A 58 2.49 17.00 5.30
N LYS A 59 2.46 15.87 6.04
CA LYS A 59 3.61 14.94 6.15
C LYS A 59 3.41 13.70 5.28
N ALA A 60 3.71 13.84 3.99
CA ALA A 60 3.68 12.74 3.02
C ALA A 60 4.55 11.55 3.46
N GLN A 61 4.13 10.34 3.09
CA GLN A 61 4.90 9.11 3.34
C GLN A 61 6.02 8.92 2.31
N SER A 62 6.17 9.86 1.38
CA SER A 62 7.31 9.96 0.46
C SER A 62 7.87 11.37 0.47
N ALA A 63 9.18 11.49 0.62
CA ALA A 63 9.86 12.77 0.57
C ALA A 63 9.59 13.57 -0.72
N SER A 64 9.24 12.91 -1.83
CA SER A 64 9.02 13.58 -3.12
C SER A 64 7.58 14.11 -3.32
N PHE A 65 6.64 13.74 -2.45
CA PHE A 65 5.23 14.06 -2.66
C PHE A 65 4.86 15.39 -2.00
N TYR A 66 5.20 16.48 -2.67
CA TYR A 66 5.03 17.85 -2.13
C TYR A 66 3.69 18.51 -2.49
N ASN A 67 2.95 18.01 -3.49
CA ASN A 67 1.73 18.64 -4.01
C ASN A 67 0.50 17.76 -3.77
N ILE A 68 0.11 17.67 -2.49
CA ILE A 68 -1.11 16.98 -2.09
C ILE A 68 -2.28 17.96 -2.26
N ARG A 69 -3.36 17.46 -2.85
CA ARG A 69 -4.55 18.24 -3.23
C ARG A 69 -5.81 17.57 -2.74
N GLU A 70 -6.91 18.31 -2.74
CA GLU A 70 -8.20 17.81 -2.30
C GLU A 70 -8.66 16.55 -3.05
N GLU A 71 -8.32 16.39 -4.32
CA GLU A 71 -8.64 15.18 -5.07
C GLU A 71 -7.92 13.93 -4.52
N HIS A 72 -6.71 14.09 -3.96
CA HIS A 72 -6.00 13.01 -3.28
C HIS A 72 -6.71 12.64 -1.98
N HIS A 73 -7.11 13.64 -1.19
CA HIS A 73 -7.84 13.43 0.04
C HIS A 73 -9.18 12.74 -0.22
N GLN A 74 -9.93 13.20 -1.23
CA GLN A 74 -11.20 12.58 -1.64
C GLN A 74 -11.01 11.12 -2.07
N ALA A 75 -10.00 10.83 -2.89
CA ALA A 75 -9.72 9.46 -3.32
C ALA A 75 -9.44 8.51 -2.15
N ILE A 76 -8.64 8.95 -1.18
CA ILE A 76 -8.33 8.16 0.02
C ILE A 76 -9.53 8.08 0.97
N ARG A 77 -10.32 9.15 1.14
CA ARG A 77 -11.56 9.15 1.93
C ARG A 77 -12.58 8.15 1.35
N THR A 78 -12.77 8.12 0.04
CA THR A 78 -13.64 7.13 -0.63
C THR A 78 -13.20 5.70 -0.32
N LEU A 79 -11.90 5.44 -0.35
CA LEU A 79 -11.35 4.13 -0.05
C LEU A 79 -11.56 3.74 1.42
N ASN A 80 -11.14 4.60 2.37
CA ASN A 80 -11.22 4.33 3.81
C ASN A 80 -12.65 4.26 4.36
N SER A 81 -13.59 5.01 3.78
CA SER A 81 -15.01 4.96 4.19
C SER A 81 -15.72 3.70 3.72
N THR A 82 -15.19 3.02 2.70
CA THR A 82 -15.85 1.85 2.08
C THR A 82 -15.16 0.54 2.40
N ILE A 83 -13.83 0.54 2.57
CA ILE A 83 -13.01 -0.64 2.77
C ILE A 83 -12.24 -0.51 4.08
N LYS A 84 -12.30 -1.55 4.92
CA LYS A 84 -11.45 -1.65 6.10
C LYS A 84 -10.02 -1.99 5.66
N LEU A 85 -9.15 -0.98 5.64
CA LEU A 85 -7.75 -1.13 5.27
C LEU A 85 -6.85 -1.22 6.48
N ASN A 86 -5.85 -2.10 6.41
CA ASN A 86 -4.72 -2.09 7.33
C ASN A 86 -3.55 -1.33 6.68
N THR A 87 -2.85 -0.55 7.49
CA THR A 87 -1.57 0.08 7.13
C THR A 87 -0.54 -0.25 8.19
N TRP A 88 0.72 0.13 7.99
CA TRP A 88 1.72 -0.02 9.03
C TRP A 88 1.34 0.69 10.34
N ILE A 89 0.57 1.79 10.25
CA ILE A 89 0.06 2.54 11.41
C ILE A 89 -1.02 1.71 12.12
N SER A 90 -2.06 1.26 11.41
CA SER A 90 -3.17 0.55 12.07
C SER A 90 -2.78 -0.82 12.64
N LEU A 91 -1.66 -1.37 12.19
CA LEU A 91 -1.09 -2.62 12.70
C LEU A 91 -0.09 -2.40 13.84
N ASN A 92 0.15 -1.16 14.25
CA ASN A 92 1.13 -0.78 15.26
C ASN A 92 2.50 -1.42 14.97
N ALA A 93 2.87 -1.50 13.68
CA ALA A 93 3.93 -2.39 13.21
C ALA A 93 5.34 -1.98 13.70
N LEU A 94 5.50 -0.71 14.10
CA LEU A 94 6.74 -0.15 14.60
C LEU A 94 6.65 0.28 16.08
N ASP A 95 5.51 0.08 16.74
CA ASP A 95 5.30 0.63 18.09
C ASP A 95 6.21 -0.03 19.13
N ASP A 96 6.48 -1.33 18.99
CA ASP A 96 7.45 -2.04 19.82
C ASP A 96 8.86 -1.43 19.72
N LEU A 97 9.21 -0.84 18.58
CA LEU A 97 10.49 -0.17 18.33
C LEU A 97 10.47 1.31 18.75
N LYS A 98 9.30 1.94 18.85
CA LYS A 98 9.13 3.34 19.28
C LYS A 98 9.17 3.53 20.80
N ASN A 99 9.04 2.46 21.57
CA ASN A 99 9.18 2.48 23.03
C ASN A 99 10.64 2.64 23.49
N ASP A 100 11.57 2.77 22.55
CA ASP A 100 12.95 3.16 22.83
C ASP A 100 13.00 4.65 23.23
N TYR A 101 13.76 4.96 24.29
CA TYR A 101 13.88 6.33 24.82
C TYR A 101 14.80 7.22 23.97
N ASP A 102 15.44 6.65 22.94
CA ASP A 102 16.31 7.40 22.01
C ASP A 102 15.49 8.17 20.95
N GLU A 103 15.49 9.50 21.07
CA GLU A 103 14.85 10.41 20.11
C GLU A 103 15.30 10.21 18.67
N LYS A 104 16.56 9.81 18.45
CA LYS A 104 17.11 9.55 17.11
C LYS A 104 16.49 8.32 16.48
N ILE A 105 16.28 7.26 17.27
CA ILE A 105 15.60 6.05 16.81
C ILE A 105 14.15 6.37 16.46
N LYS A 106 13.45 7.13 17.32
CA LYS A 106 12.09 7.57 17.07
C LYS A 106 11.98 8.37 15.75
N TRP A 107 12.91 9.29 15.51
CA TRP A 107 12.95 10.08 14.27
C TRP A 107 13.11 9.21 13.02
N GLU A 108 14.02 8.23 13.04
CA GLU A 108 14.23 7.31 11.91
C GLU A 108 13.00 6.42 11.66
N LEU A 109 12.35 5.92 12.72
CA LEU A 109 11.12 5.11 12.61
C LEU A 109 9.92 5.91 12.06
N GLU A 110 9.86 7.20 12.36
CA GLU A 110 8.89 8.13 11.76
C GLU A 110 9.26 8.54 10.32
N GLY A 111 10.47 8.20 9.88
CA GLY A 111 10.98 8.47 8.55
C GLY A 111 10.36 7.59 7.46
N SER A 112 10.20 8.16 6.26
CA SER A 112 9.66 7.47 5.07
C SER A 112 10.54 6.28 4.61
N GLY A 113 11.82 6.26 5.00
CA GLY A 113 12.76 5.19 4.69
C GLY A 113 12.38 3.85 5.33
N VAL A 114 12.21 3.83 6.67
CA VAL A 114 11.86 2.62 7.42
C VAL A 114 10.48 2.12 7.03
N GLN A 115 9.51 3.02 6.95
CA GLN A 115 8.14 2.72 6.50
C GLN A 115 8.15 2.08 5.10
N GLY A 116 8.92 2.66 4.17
CA GLY A 116 9.07 2.11 2.83
C GLY A 116 9.85 0.79 2.78
N ILE A 117 10.58 0.37 3.81
CA ILE A 117 11.18 -0.97 3.91
C ILE A 117 10.12 -1.95 4.41
N LEU A 118 9.42 -1.58 5.48
CA LEU A 118 8.33 -2.37 6.06
C LEU A 118 7.26 -2.68 5.00
N ASP A 119 6.77 -1.66 4.29
CA ASP A 119 5.81 -1.84 3.19
C ASP A 119 6.33 -2.84 2.17
N LYS A 120 7.60 -2.76 1.75
CA LYS A 120 8.14 -3.75 0.79
C LYS A 120 8.07 -5.17 1.34
N LEU A 121 8.45 -5.38 2.60
CA LEU A 121 8.43 -6.71 3.21
C LEU A 121 7.02 -7.26 3.30
N VAL A 122 6.04 -6.44 3.69
CA VAL A 122 4.62 -6.84 3.73
C VAL A 122 4.12 -7.15 2.32
N LEU A 123 4.33 -6.27 1.35
CA LEU A 123 3.88 -6.46 -0.03
C LEU A 123 4.54 -7.69 -0.70
N ILE A 124 5.80 -8.02 -0.38
CA ILE A 124 6.49 -9.21 -0.90
C ILE A 124 5.87 -10.49 -0.34
N ASN A 125 5.49 -10.51 0.94
CA ASN A 125 5.04 -11.72 1.64
C ASN A 125 3.51 -11.95 1.61
N ALA A 126 2.78 -11.10 0.91
CA ALA A 126 1.34 -11.21 0.74
C ALA A 126 0.94 -12.40 -0.14
N ASP A 127 -0.21 -13.00 0.15
CA ASP A 127 -0.80 -14.03 -0.70
C ASP A 127 -1.07 -13.44 -2.08
N TRP A 128 -1.72 -12.28 -2.11
CA TRP A 128 -2.02 -11.53 -3.34
C TRP A 128 -1.42 -10.14 -3.30
N PHE A 129 -0.82 -9.71 -4.41
CA PHE A 129 -0.27 -8.36 -4.57
C PHE A 129 -0.91 -7.62 -5.75
N VAL A 130 -1.33 -6.38 -5.52
CA VAL A 130 -2.01 -5.53 -6.50
C VAL A 130 -1.31 -4.17 -6.60
N SER A 131 -1.20 -3.68 -7.84
CA SER A 131 -0.63 -2.37 -8.16
C SER A 131 -1.57 -1.55 -9.05
N GLY A 132 -1.36 -0.24 -9.11
CA GLY A 132 -2.24 0.66 -9.86
C GLY A 132 -2.06 0.67 -11.38
N PRO A 133 -3.14 0.88 -12.14
CA PRO A 133 -3.13 0.99 -13.60
C PRO A 133 -2.58 2.34 -14.07
N ARG A 134 -2.42 2.48 -15.39
CA ARG A 134 -2.04 3.73 -16.04
C ARG A 134 -2.98 4.86 -15.62
N GLY A 135 -2.41 6.02 -15.33
CA GLY A 135 -3.18 7.20 -14.91
C GLY A 135 -3.57 7.20 -13.43
N CYS A 136 -3.65 6.04 -12.78
CA CYS A 136 -3.89 5.93 -11.35
C CYS A 136 -2.63 5.69 -10.54
N ALA A 137 -1.56 5.19 -11.15
CA ALA A 137 -0.28 5.04 -10.47
C ALA A 137 0.88 5.10 -11.47
N ARG A 138 2.09 5.26 -10.93
CA ARG A 138 3.32 5.08 -11.70
C ARG A 138 3.54 3.60 -12.01
N ILE A 139 3.20 3.18 -13.22
CA ILE A 139 3.37 1.80 -13.71
C ILE A 139 4.82 1.31 -13.54
N GLN A 140 5.79 2.16 -13.88
CA GLN A 140 7.22 1.84 -13.82
C GLN A 140 7.86 2.41 -12.54
N SER A 141 7.30 2.05 -11.39
CA SER A 141 7.92 2.38 -10.10
C SER A 141 9.07 1.42 -9.78
N ARG A 142 10.26 1.95 -9.45
CA ARG A 142 11.39 1.13 -8.96
C ARG A 142 10.99 0.34 -7.71
N PHE A 143 10.11 0.90 -6.89
CA PHE A 143 9.56 0.27 -5.69
C PHE A 143 8.75 -0.98 -6.06
N THR A 144 7.72 -0.82 -6.89
CA THR A 144 6.87 -1.93 -7.35
C THR A 144 7.67 -2.98 -8.11
N ARG A 145 8.64 -2.58 -8.94
CA ARG A 145 9.51 -3.51 -9.67
C ARG A 145 10.34 -4.39 -8.73
N ARG A 146 10.91 -3.81 -7.67
CA ARG A 146 11.67 -4.60 -6.67
C ARG A 146 10.79 -5.63 -5.97
N ILE A 147 9.53 -5.29 -5.67
CA ILE A 147 8.56 -6.22 -5.07
C ILE A 147 8.24 -7.35 -6.05
N LYS A 148 7.90 -7.03 -7.31
CA LYS A 148 7.62 -8.02 -8.35
C LYS A 148 8.78 -9.02 -8.51
N ASN A 149 10.00 -8.52 -8.64
CA ASN A 149 11.19 -9.37 -8.79
C ASN A 149 11.44 -10.26 -7.56
N ALA A 150 11.20 -9.75 -6.34
CA ALA A 150 11.37 -10.54 -5.13
C ALA A 150 10.30 -11.64 -5.02
N ARG A 151 9.03 -11.33 -5.34
CA ARG A 151 7.94 -12.30 -5.38
C ARG A 151 8.19 -13.40 -6.41
N GLU A 152 8.64 -13.03 -7.60
CA GLU A 152 9.01 -13.98 -8.66
C GLU A 152 10.10 -14.95 -8.19
N LYS A 153 11.16 -14.46 -7.53
CA LYS A 153 12.20 -15.32 -6.96
C LYS A 153 11.66 -16.29 -5.91
N LEU A 154 10.75 -15.84 -5.04
CA LEU A 154 10.14 -16.69 -4.02
C LEU A 154 9.24 -17.77 -4.63
N ILE A 155 8.45 -17.42 -5.65
CA ILE A 155 7.64 -18.39 -6.39
C ILE A 155 8.55 -19.43 -7.04
N ASN A 156 9.63 -18.99 -7.70
CA ASN A 156 10.59 -19.87 -8.37
C ASN A 156 11.36 -20.76 -7.39
N SER A 157 11.48 -20.37 -6.12
CA SER A 157 12.06 -21.20 -5.05
C SER A 157 11.04 -22.16 -4.40
N GLY A 158 9.83 -22.29 -4.97
CA GLY A 158 8.79 -23.20 -4.48
C GLY A 158 7.87 -22.63 -3.39
N ASN A 159 7.86 -21.31 -3.18
CA ASN A 159 6.93 -20.71 -2.21
C ASN A 159 5.48 -20.77 -2.74
N THR A 160 4.65 -21.61 -2.12
CA THR A 160 3.24 -21.82 -2.51
C THR A 160 2.27 -20.85 -1.85
N LYS A 161 2.71 -20.04 -0.87
CA LYS A 161 1.88 -19.02 -0.22
C LYS A 161 1.58 -17.89 -1.19
N ILE A 162 2.60 -17.40 -1.90
CA ILE A 162 2.48 -16.31 -2.87
C ILE A 162 1.70 -16.80 -4.09
N LYS A 163 0.54 -16.18 -4.36
CA LYS A 163 -0.39 -16.61 -5.42
C LYS A 163 -0.21 -15.86 -6.75
N ASN A 164 0.44 -14.70 -6.72
CA ASN A 164 0.74 -13.94 -7.94
C ASN A 164 2.02 -13.11 -7.81
N ILE A 165 2.65 -12.77 -8.93
CA ILE A 165 3.73 -11.77 -8.92
C ILE A 165 3.13 -10.38 -8.66
N SER A 166 2.10 -10.00 -9.42
CA SER A 166 1.31 -8.77 -9.23
C SER A 166 0.14 -8.76 -10.19
N THR A 167 -1.01 -8.28 -9.74
CA THR A 167 -2.16 -7.95 -10.57
C THR A 167 -2.29 -6.42 -10.66
N VAL A 168 -2.89 -5.93 -11.75
CA VAL A 168 -3.23 -4.51 -11.90
C VAL A 168 -4.76 -4.39 -11.85
N TRP A 169 -5.30 -3.51 -11.02
CA TRP A 169 -6.76 -3.34 -10.97
C TRP A 169 -7.29 -2.66 -12.24
N SER A 170 -8.50 -3.03 -12.65
CA SER A 170 -9.17 -2.45 -13.82
C SER A 170 -9.86 -1.13 -13.50
N LEU A 171 -9.90 -0.23 -14.48
CA LEU A 171 -10.76 0.95 -14.44
C LEU A 171 -12.11 0.57 -15.04
N ILE A 172 -13.18 0.90 -14.32
CA ILE A 172 -14.57 0.70 -14.74
C ILE A 172 -15.14 2.08 -15.01
#